data_AF-A0A9C8WH89-F1
#
_entry.id   AF-A0A9C8WH89-F1
#
_cell.length_a   1.000
_cell.length_b   1.000
_cell.length_c   1.000
_cell.angle_alpha   90.00
_cell.angle_beta   90.00
_cell.angle_gamma   90.00
#
_symmetry.space_group_name_H-M   'P 1'
#
loop_
_entity.id
_entity.type
_entity.pdbx_description
1 polymer ?
#
loop_
_entity_poly.entity_id
_entity_poly.type
_entity_poly.pdbx_seq_one_letter_code
_entity_poly.pdbx_strand_id
1 'polypeptide(L)'
;MTLTDLITHLAEHAPGFAARLEAAGLTPEAIRTPEGLNRLPVIRKDDLAEIQAADPPFGGFLSVSPGALKRIFQSPGPIYEPEPDTPDYWRWASALRAAGFQPGDVVLNAFGYHLTPAGAMFEEGLRAVGCAVIPGGVGNQEQQVRAMAALGVNGYVGLPSYLKALLDKADALGVALRVEKAFVTAEPLPPSLRAALQSRGVRTVRQGYGTAECGNLGYECEAEDGWHIPEDVLVQICDINTGQPLPPGETGEVVVTLFHREYALVRFGTGDLSAIHPEACTCGLETPRLMGWQGRVGEAVKVRGMFLHPRQLRGLMARFPEVT
;
A
#
# COMPACT_ATOMS: atom_id res chain seq x y z
N MET A 1 0.35 20.01 0.42
CA MET A 1 -0.05 20.54 -0.90
C MET A 1 -1.56 20.50 -0.99
N THR A 2 -2.23 21.53 -1.50
CA THR A 2 -3.70 21.49 -1.63
C THR A 2 -4.13 20.73 -2.89
N LEU A 3 -5.40 20.32 -2.97
CA LEU A 3 -5.95 19.72 -4.20
C LEU A 3 -5.85 20.68 -5.39
N THR A 4 -6.14 21.97 -5.17
CA THR A 4 -5.99 23.02 -6.19
C THR A 4 -4.57 23.08 -6.75
N ASP A 5 -3.56 23.09 -5.87
CA ASP A 5 -2.16 23.14 -6.28
C ASP A 5 -1.76 21.89 -7.08
N LEU A 6 -2.19 20.71 -6.60
CA LEU A 6 -1.94 19.44 -7.27
C LEU A 6 -2.51 19.43 -8.69
N ILE A 7 -3.82 19.69 -8.83
CA ILE A 7 -4.51 19.61 -10.12
C ILE A 7 -3.92 20.61 -11.12
N THR A 8 -3.63 21.82 -10.68
CA THR A 8 -3.02 22.85 -11.53
C THR A 8 -1.63 22.40 -11.99
N HIS A 9 -0.81 21.90 -11.06
CA HIS A 9 0.52 21.41 -11.39
C HIS A 9 0.49 20.24 -12.38
N LEU A 10 -0.33 19.21 -12.13
CA LEU A 10 -0.43 18.04 -13.00
C LEU A 10 -0.96 18.43 -14.39
N ALA A 11 -1.93 19.34 -14.49
CA ALA A 11 -2.46 19.77 -15.79
C ALA A 11 -1.39 20.46 -16.66
N GLU A 12 -0.43 21.15 -16.02
CA GLU A 12 0.67 21.83 -16.72
C GLU A 12 1.87 20.91 -17.01
N HIS A 13 2.16 19.94 -16.14
CA HIS A 13 3.44 19.21 -16.16
C HIS A 13 3.31 17.70 -16.41
N ALA A 14 2.12 17.12 -16.30
CA ALA A 14 1.86 15.69 -16.53
C ALA A 14 0.95 15.50 -17.76
N PRO A 15 1.51 15.29 -18.97
CA PRO A 15 0.73 15.27 -20.21
C PRO A 15 -0.36 14.19 -20.25
N GLY A 16 -0.13 13.04 -19.60
CA GLY A 16 -1.14 11.98 -19.50
C GLY A 16 -2.33 12.37 -18.63
N PHE A 17 -2.09 13.18 -17.58
CA PHE A 17 -3.18 13.76 -16.79
C PHE A 17 -3.94 14.83 -17.58
N ALA A 18 -3.23 15.71 -18.30
CA ALA A 18 -3.85 16.72 -19.16
C ALA A 18 -4.74 16.08 -20.24
N ALA A 19 -4.24 15.05 -20.93
CA ALA A 19 -5.01 14.30 -21.93
C ALA A 19 -6.26 13.64 -21.34
N ARG A 20 -6.18 13.16 -20.08
CA ARG A 20 -7.34 12.61 -19.39
C ARG A 20 -8.41 13.66 -19.07
N LEU A 21 -8.02 14.89 -18.74
CA LEU A 21 -8.96 15.99 -18.57
C LEU A 21 -9.65 16.34 -19.89
N GLU A 22 -8.88 16.42 -20.97
CA GLU A 22 -9.41 16.68 -22.32
C GLU A 22 -10.40 15.59 -22.75
N ALA A 23 -10.05 14.32 -22.58
CA ALA A 23 -10.92 13.19 -22.91
C ALA A 23 -12.23 13.19 -22.09
N ALA A 24 -12.21 13.73 -20.87
CA ALA A 24 -13.40 13.89 -20.04
C ALA A 24 -14.17 15.21 -20.32
N GLY A 25 -13.66 16.09 -21.20
CA GLY A 25 -14.23 17.41 -21.44
C GLY A 25 -14.20 18.32 -20.21
N LEU A 26 -13.16 18.19 -19.37
CA LEU A 26 -13.01 18.91 -18.11
C LEU A 26 -11.86 19.91 -18.17
N THR A 27 -12.04 21.05 -17.50
CA THR A 27 -10.93 21.96 -17.20
C THR A 27 -10.32 21.62 -15.83
N PRO A 28 -9.07 22.03 -15.54
CA PRO A 28 -8.48 21.86 -14.22
C PRO A 28 -9.35 22.46 -13.11
N GLU A 29 -9.94 23.65 -13.34
CA GLU A 29 -10.82 24.36 -12.40
C GLU A 29 -12.00 23.51 -11.95
N ALA A 30 -12.53 22.67 -12.84
CA ALA A 30 -13.72 21.86 -12.61
C ALA A 30 -13.51 20.72 -11.59
N ILE A 31 -12.27 20.40 -11.23
CA ILE A 31 -11.93 19.27 -10.35
C ILE A 31 -11.02 19.65 -9.16
N ARG A 32 -10.97 20.95 -8.80
CA ARG A 32 -10.20 21.47 -7.66
C ARG A 32 -10.84 21.22 -6.28
N THR A 33 -12.00 20.58 -6.23
CA THR A 33 -12.68 20.17 -4.99
C THR A 33 -12.89 18.65 -4.96
N PRO A 34 -13.05 18.03 -3.78
CA PRO A 34 -13.37 16.60 -3.67
C PRO A 34 -14.61 16.19 -4.48
N GLU A 35 -15.64 17.03 -4.51
CA GLU A 35 -16.86 16.79 -5.30
C GLU A 35 -16.60 16.91 -6.80
N GLY A 36 -15.76 17.87 -7.20
CA GLY A 36 -15.36 18.05 -8.59
C GLY A 36 -14.65 16.82 -9.15
N LEU A 37 -13.82 16.14 -8.35
CA LEU A 37 -13.15 14.89 -8.73
C LEU A 37 -14.13 13.80 -9.20
N ASN A 38 -15.38 13.79 -8.72
CA ASN A 38 -16.39 12.79 -9.09
C ASN A 38 -16.78 12.82 -10.58
N ARG A 39 -16.43 13.91 -11.27
CA ARG A 39 -16.64 14.07 -12.71
C ARG A 39 -15.56 13.38 -13.54
N LEU A 40 -14.40 13.09 -12.94
CA LEU A 40 -13.27 12.45 -13.62
C LEU A 40 -13.43 10.93 -13.54
N PRO A 41 -13.50 10.21 -14.69
CA PRO A 41 -13.65 8.75 -14.69
C PRO A 41 -12.53 8.05 -13.93
N VAL A 42 -12.85 6.99 -13.18
CA VAL A 42 -11.87 6.20 -12.42
C VAL A 42 -10.90 5.51 -13.37
N ILE A 43 -9.59 5.59 -13.08
CA ILE A 43 -8.58 4.73 -13.73
C ILE A 43 -8.61 3.38 -13.02
N ARG A 44 -8.97 2.30 -13.72
CA ARG A 44 -8.89 0.96 -13.14
C ARG A 44 -7.44 0.50 -13.11
N LYS A 45 -7.10 -0.30 -12.10
CA LYS A 45 -5.76 -0.88 -11.96
C LYS A 45 -5.27 -1.63 -13.21
N ASP A 46 -6.15 -2.40 -13.84
CA ASP A 46 -5.80 -3.17 -15.04
C ASP A 46 -5.50 -2.29 -16.26
N ASP A 47 -6.13 -1.10 -16.33
CA ASP A 47 -5.94 -0.11 -17.40
C ASP A 47 -4.62 0.65 -17.24
N LEU A 48 -4.12 0.83 -16.00
CA LEU A 48 -2.88 1.56 -15.74
C LEU A 48 -1.68 0.95 -16.47
N ALA A 49 -1.58 -0.38 -16.50
CA ALA A 49 -0.53 -1.08 -17.23
C ALA A 49 -0.59 -0.79 -18.75
N GLU A 50 -1.80 -0.71 -19.31
CA GLU A 50 -2.02 -0.42 -20.73
C GLU A 50 -1.70 1.03 -21.06
N ILE A 51 -2.08 1.96 -20.18
CA ILE A 51 -1.76 3.39 -20.30
C ILE A 51 -0.24 3.59 -20.28
N GLN A 52 0.48 2.95 -19.36
CA GLN A 52 1.95 3.04 -19.29
C GLN A 52 2.64 2.37 -20.49
N ALA A 53 2.07 1.29 -21.04
CA ALA A 53 2.62 0.64 -22.22
C ALA A 53 2.40 1.47 -23.50
N ALA A 54 1.25 2.16 -23.61
CA ALA A 54 0.93 3.03 -24.73
C ALA A 54 1.81 4.29 -24.77
N ASP A 55 2.18 4.84 -23.60
CA ASP A 55 3.07 6.00 -23.48
C ASP A 55 4.15 5.77 -22.38
N PRO A 56 5.25 5.05 -22.71
CA PRO A 56 6.27 4.70 -21.73
C PRO A 56 7.06 5.92 -21.20
N PRO A 57 7.57 5.87 -19.95
CA PRO A 57 7.48 4.75 -19.01
C PRO A 57 6.29 4.81 -18.05
N PHE A 58 5.64 5.98 -17.90
CA PHE A 58 4.66 6.23 -16.84
C PHE A 58 3.30 6.73 -17.36
N GLY A 59 3.00 6.57 -18.65
CA GLY A 59 1.70 6.93 -19.22
C GLY A 59 1.42 8.44 -19.22
N GLY A 60 2.49 9.24 -19.24
CA GLY A 60 2.41 10.71 -19.11
C GLY A 60 2.03 11.22 -17.71
N PHE A 61 2.00 10.38 -16.66
CA PHE A 61 1.64 10.79 -15.29
C PHE A 61 2.81 11.33 -14.45
N LEU A 62 4.04 11.25 -14.96
CA LEU A 62 5.23 11.76 -14.27
C LEU A 62 5.50 13.23 -14.67
N SER A 63 5.55 14.14 -13.68
CA SER A 63 5.79 15.58 -13.87
C SER A 63 7.28 15.96 -13.91
N VAL A 64 8.18 14.98 -13.72
CA VAL A 64 9.63 15.15 -13.67
C VAL A 64 10.32 14.17 -14.62
N SER A 65 11.59 14.39 -14.94
CA SER A 65 12.36 13.38 -15.70
C SER A 65 12.56 12.11 -14.87
N PRO A 66 12.51 10.89 -15.44
CA PRO A 66 12.73 9.66 -14.70
C PRO A 66 14.07 9.61 -13.91
N GLY A 67 15.12 10.25 -14.42
CA GLY A 67 16.42 10.34 -13.73
C GLY A 67 16.45 11.22 -12.49
N ALA A 68 15.38 11.98 -12.21
CA ALA A 68 15.22 12.76 -10.98
C ALA A 68 14.55 11.95 -9.85
N LEU A 69 14.08 10.75 -10.14
CA LEU A 69 13.49 9.86 -9.15
C LEU A 69 14.57 9.19 -8.30
N LYS A 70 14.24 8.94 -7.03
CA LYS A 70 15.09 8.17 -6.12
C LYS A 70 15.16 6.71 -6.54
N ARG A 71 14.01 6.11 -6.87
CA ARG A 71 13.89 4.72 -7.35
C ARG A 71 12.75 4.59 -8.36
N ILE A 72 12.83 3.56 -9.19
CA ILE A 72 11.76 3.12 -10.10
C ILE A 72 11.52 1.64 -9.84
N PHE A 73 10.30 1.28 -9.51
CA PHE A 73 9.86 -0.09 -9.26
C PHE A 73 9.04 -0.63 -10.42
N GLN A 74 8.88 -1.95 -10.43
CA GLN A 74 7.99 -2.66 -11.34
C GLN A 74 7.28 -3.81 -10.59
N SER A 75 5.96 -3.69 -10.46
CA SER A 75 5.11 -4.77 -9.96
C SER A 75 4.67 -5.72 -11.08
N PRO A 76 4.26 -6.97 -10.74
CA PRO A 76 3.60 -7.86 -11.69
C PRO A 76 2.39 -7.15 -12.30
N GLY A 77 2.38 -6.91 -13.60
CA GLY A 77 1.36 -6.03 -14.17
C GLY A 77 1.62 -5.64 -15.62
N PRO A 78 2.88 -5.65 -16.07
CA PRO A 78 4.00 -4.81 -15.61
C PRO A 78 3.59 -3.34 -15.35
N ILE A 79 3.33 -2.98 -14.09
CA ILE A 79 3.09 -1.58 -13.70
C ILE A 79 4.39 -1.02 -13.14
N TYR A 80 4.79 0.16 -13.58
CA TYR A 80 5.94 0.89 -13.06
C TYR A 80 5.50 1.90 -11.99
N GLU A 81 6.18 1.87 -10.84
CA GLU A 81 5.91 2.77 -9.72
C GLU A 81 7.13 3.67 -9.43
N PRO A 82 7.04 4.99 -9.67
CA PRO A 82 8.12 5.92 -9.37
C PRO A 82 8.15 6.27 -7.88
N GLU A 83 9.35 6.39 -7.32
CA GLU A 83 9.59 6.92 -5.98
C GLU A 83 10.41 8.22 -6.10
N PRO A 84 9.78 9.40 -5.94
CA PRO A 84 10.47 10.67 -5.76
C PRO A 84 11.35 10.70 -4.51
N ASP A 85 12.34 11.59 -4.46
CA ASP A 85 13.20 11.77 -3.27
C ASP A 85 12.51 12.61 -2.18
N THR A 86 11.37 12.10 -1.70
CA THR A 86 10.58 12.68 -0.60
C THR A 86 10.64 11.75 0.61
N PRO A 87 10.97 12.26 1.82
CA PRO A 87 10.95 11.44 3.03
C PRO A 87 9.57 10.83 3.28
N ASP A 88 9.52 9.54 3.59
CA ASP A 88 8.27 8.78 3.81
C ASP A 88 7.21 9.00 2.71
N TYR A 89 7.64 9.04 1.45
CA TYR A 89 6.77 9.21 0.27
C TYR A 89 5.53 8.31 0.27
N TRP A 90 5.67 7.11 0.83
CA TRP A 90 4.62 6.09 0.92
C TRP A 90 3.75 6.16 2.18
N ARG A 91 4.03 7.11 3.08
CA ARG A 91 3.21 7.50 4.24
C ARG A 91 3.04 6.40 5.29
N TRP A 92 4.09 5.62 5.54
CA TRP A 92 4.03 4.52 6.49
C TRP A 92 4.41 4.92 7.93
N ALA A 93 5.05 6.07 8.15
CA ALA A 93 5.50 6.45 9.49
C ALA A 93 4.33 6.63 10.47
N SER A 94 3.21 7.20 10.05
CA SER A 94 2.01 7.36 10.91
C SER A 94 1.45 6.01 11.37
N ALA A 95 1.33 5.06 10.44
CA ALA A 95 0.89 3.70 10.73
C ALA A 95 1.84 2.96 11.68
N LEU A 96 3.15 3.11 11.47
CA LEU A 96 4.16 2.50 12.32
C LEU A 96 4.16 3.13 13.73
N ARG A 97 3.97 4.44 13.86
CA ARG A 97 3.80 5.09 15.17
C ARG A 97 2.55 4.62 15.89
N ALA A 98 1.43 4.46 15.18
CA ALA A 98 0.19 3.91 15.74
C ALA A 98 0.36 2.45 16.22
N ALA A 99 1.27 1.70 15.60
CA ALA A 99 1.67 0.36 16.04
C ALA A 99 2.75 0.36 17.15
N GLY A 100 3.09 1.54 17.68
CA GLY A 100 4.01 1.70 18.81
C GLY A 100 5.50 1.66 18.45
N PHE A 101 5.86 1.78 17.17
CA PHE A 101 7.26 1.91 16.75
C PHE A 101 7.80 3.29 17.15
N GLN A 102 9.05 3.33 17.60
CA GLN A 102 9.68 4.53 18.15
C GLN A 102 11.18 4.61 17.78
N PRO A 103 11.80 5.81 17.91
CA PRO A 103 13.24 5.95 17.74
C PRO A 103 14.03 4.95 18.59
N GLY A 104 15.04 4.32 17.99
CA GLY A 104 15.89 3.33 18.65
C GLY A 104 15.41 1.88 18.57
N ASP A 105 14.21 1.61 18.06
CA ASP A 105 13.79 0.24 17.74
C ASP A 105 14.69 -0.37 16.64
N VAL A 106 14.97 -1.67 16.75
CA VAL A 106 15.69 -2.47 15.75
C VAL A 106 14.69 -3.42 15.10
N VAL A 107 14.44 -3.22 13.82
CA VAL A 107 13.28 -3.79 13.13
C VAL A 107 13.70 -4.70 11.99
N LEU A 108 13.17 -5.93 11.98
CA LEU A 108 13.27 -6.79 10.80
C LEU A 108 12.22 -6.38 9.77
N ASN A 109 12.66 -5.95 8.60
CA ASN A 109 11.81 -5.78 7.43
C ASN A 109 11.85 -7.04 6.57
N ALA A 110 10.76 -7.80 6.60
CA ALA A 110 10.63 -9.07 5.87
C ALA A 110 10.05 -8.92 4.46
N PHE A 111 9.82 -7.69 3.97
CA PHE A 111 9.46 -7.46 2.58
C PHE A 111 10.67 -7.49 1.65
N GLY A 112 10.46 -7.98 0.42
CA GLY A 112 11.52 -8.10 -0.58
C GLY A 112 12.10 -6.74 -1.00
N TYR A 113 13.43 -6.67 -1.07
CA TYR A 113 14.21 -5.52 -1.56
C TYR A 113 14.63 -5.78 -3.02
N HIS A 114 13.64 -5.90 -3.91
CA HIS A 114 13.85 -6.14 -5.33
C HIS A 114 12.93 -5.22 -6.15
N LEU A 115 12.51 -5.63 -7.36
CA LEU A 115 11.72 -4.81 -8.27
C LEU A 115 10.40 -4.27 -7.69
N THR A 116 9.83 -4.86 -6.63
CA THR A 116 8.59 -4.37 -6.03
C THR A 116 8.88 -3.42 -4.87
N PRO A 117 8.05 -2.38 -4.65
CA PRO A 117 8.40 -1.29 -3.75
C PRO A 117 8.34 -1.63 -2.25
N ALA A 118 7.67 -2.71 -1.84
CA ALA A 118 7.34 -2.98 -0.43
C ALA A 118 8.54 -2.94 0.54
N GLY A 119 9.69 -3.51 0.17
CA GLY A 119 10.91 -3.43 1.01
C GLY A 119 11.32 -1.99 1.28
N ALA A 120 11.47 -1.19 0.22
CA ALA A 120 11.83 0.22 0.31
C ALA A 120 10.74 1.06 1.00
N MET A 121 9.46 0.82 0.71
CA MET A 121 8.32 1.51 1.33
C MET A 121 8.38 1.48 2.85
N PHE A 122 8.53 0.27 3.41
CA PHE A 122 8.58 0.09 4.86
C PHE A 122 9.91 0.54 5.45
N GLU A 123 11.01 0.45 4.69
CA GLU A 123 12.27 1.04 5.12
C GLU A 123 12.15 2.56 5.31
N GLU A 124 11.64 3.30 4.34
CA GLU A 124 11.49 4.76 4.45
C GLU A 124 10.58 5.15 5.61
N GLY A 125 9.46 4.43 5.81
CA GLY A 125 8.57 4.64 6.95
C GLY A 125 9.27 4.39 8.29
N LEU A 126 10.01 3.29 8.43
CA LEU A 126 10.77 2.97 9.65
C LEU A 126 11.89 3.99 9.91
N ARG A 127 12.58 4.44 8.85
CA ARG A 127 13.62 5.46 8.92
C ARG A 127 13.04 6.81 9.35
N ALA A 128 11.86 7.19 8.85
CA ALA A 128 11.14 8.38 9.28
C ALA A 128 10.63 8.30 10.73
N VAL A 129 10.36 7.09 11.24
CA VAL A 129 10.10 6.88 12.68
C VAL A 129 11.37 7.06 13.53
N GLY A 130 12.54 6.71 13.00
CA GLY A 130 13.84 6.73 13.70
C GLY A 130 14.35 5.34 14.07
N CYS A 131 13.84 4.29 13.43
CA CYS A 131 14.25 2.90 13.67
C CYS A 131 15.50 2.52 12.87
N ALA A 132 16.26 1.56 13.39
CA ALA A 132 17.23 0.80 12.60
C ALA A 132 16.51 -0.33 11.86
N VAL A 133 16.81 -0.50 10.57
CA VAL A 133 16.14 -1.48 9.70
C VAL A 133 17.13 -2.59 9.32
N ILE A 134 16.72 -3.84 9.52
CA ILE A 134 17.39 -5.01 8.96
C ILE A 134 16.63 -5.41 7.70
N PRO A 135 17.24 -5.29 6.50
CA PRO A 135 16.59 -5.62 5.23
C PRO A 135 16.56 -7.14 5.01
N GLY A 136 15.68 -7.82 5.75
CA GLY A 136 15.63 -9.28 5.80
C GLY A 136 15.07 -9.93 4.55
N GLY A 137 14.06 -9.30 3.93
CA GLY A 137 13.34 -9.90 2.80
C GLY A 137 12.72 -11.27 3.10
N VAL A 138 12.46 -12.04 2.06
CA VAL A 138 11.86 -13.39 2.13
C VAL A 138 12.91 -14.51 2.15
N GLY A 139 14.08 -14.23 2.73
CA GLY A 139 15.27 -15.08 2.67
C GLY A 139 15.27 -16.29 3.61
N ASN A 140 16.47 -16.77 3.92
CA ASN A 140 16.67 -17.93 4.79
C ASN A 140 16.21 -17.64 6.24
N GLN A 141 15.12 -18.28 6.66
CA GLN A 141 14.52 -18.09 7.99
C GLN A 141 15.48 -18.39 9.14
N GLU A 142 16.33 -19.42 9.04
CA GLU A 142 17.29 -19.73 10.10
C GLU A 142 18.32 -18.59 10.26
N GLN A 143 18.81 -18.06 9.14
CA GLN A 143 19.73 -16.93 9.16
C GLN A 143 19.06 -15.69 9.76
N GLN A 144 17.81 -15.40 9.37
CA GLN A 144 17.05 -14.28 9.93
C GLN A 144 16.81 -14.44 11.43
N VAL A 145 16.39 -15.62 11.90
CA VAL A 145 16.21 -15.88 13.34
C VAL A 145 17.50 -15.66 14.13
N ARG A 146 18.63 -16.17 13.64
CA ARG A 146 19.94 -15.94 14.27
C ARG A 146 20.30 -14.45 14.31
N ALA A 147 20.07 -13.72 13.23
CA ALA A 147 20.30 -12.28 13.17
C ALA A 147 19.38 -11.51 14.13
N MET A 148 18.09 -11.87 14.19
CA MET A 148 17.13 -11.25 15.09
C MET A 148 17.55 -11.40 16.56
N ALA A 149 18.00 -12.60 16.95
CA ALA A 149 18.49 -12.85 18.30
C ALA A 149 19.79 -12.07 18.59
N ALA A 150 20.76 -12.12 17.68
CA ALA A 150 22.06 -11.48 17.87
C ALA A 150 21.97 -9.94 17.92
N LEU A 151 21.08 -9.35 17.14
CA LEU A 151 20.90 -7.90 17.02
C LEU A 151 19.81 -7.36 17.97
N GLY A 152 19.17 -8.22 18.76
CA GLY A 152 18.13 -7.80 19.70
C GLY A 152 16.91 -7.17 19.03
N VAL A 153 16.47 -7.73 17.90
CA VAL A 153 15.30 -7.24 17.15
C VAL A 153 14.07 -7.21 18.05
N ASN A 154 13.46 -6.03 18.15
CA ASN A 154 12.27 -5.78 18.96
C ASN A 154 11.04 -5.40 18.13
N GLY A 155 11.20 -5.12 16.85
CA GLY A 155 10.09 -4.83 15.92
C GLY A 155 10.12 -5.71 14.66
N TYR A 156 8.95 -5.90 14.05
CA TYR A 156 8.79 -6.62 12.79
C TYR A 156 7.86 -5.88 11.83
N VAL A 157 8.22 -5.82 10.54
CA VAL A 157 7.30 -5.44 9.46
C VAL A 157 7.31 -6.51 8.37
N GLY A 158 6.12 -6.95 7.93
CA GLY A 158 6.02 -8.04 6.95
C GLY A 158 4.64 -8.70 6.88
N LEU A 159 4.59 -9.93 6.35
CA LEU A 159 3.40 -10.77 6.39
C LEU A 159 3.20 -11.37 7.80
N PRO A 160 1.97 -11.45 8.34
CA PRO A 160 1.71 -12.07 9.64
C PRO A 160 2.02 -13.58 9.65
N SER A 161 1.76 -14.32 8.57
CA SER A 161 2.12 -15.74 8.44
C SER A 161 3.63 -15.96 8.46
N TYR A 162 4.39 -15.03 7.87
CA TYR A 162 5.85 -15.12 7.85
C TYR A 162 6.45 -14.82 9.23
N LEU A 163 5.90 -13.86 9.98
CA LEU A 163 6.27 -13.67 11.39
C LEU A 163 6.02 -14.95 12.20
N LYS A 164 4.86 -15.57 12.01
CA LYS A 164 4.55 -16.85 12.67
C LYS A 164 5.62 -17.91 12.34
N ALA A 165 6.01 -18.03 11.07
CA ALA A 165 7.01 -18.99 10.64
C ALA A 165 8.41 -18.71 11.22
N LEU A 166 8.81 -17.44 11.36
CA LEU A 166 10.07 -17.06 12.02
C LEU A 166 10.08 -17.45 13.51
N LEU A 167 8.98 -17.20 14.21
CA LEU A 167 8.82 -17.59 15.61
C LEU A 167 8.82 -19.13 15.76
N ASP A 168 8.10 -19.87 14.90
CA ASP A 168 8.12 -21.34 14.89
C ASP A 168 9.54 -21.89 14.62
N LYS A 169 10.29 -21.23 13.72
CA LYS A 169 11.69 -21.58 13.43
C LYS A 169 12.59 -21.30 14.63
N ALA A 170 12.35 -20.22 15.37
CA ALA A 170 13.09 -19.89 16.58
C ALA A 170 12.88 -20.95 17.68
N ASP A 171 11.64 -21.40 17.87
CA ASP A 171 11.30 -22.50 18.77
C ASP A 171 12.06 -23.78 18.40
N ALA A 172 12.06 -24.14 17.10
CA ALA A 172 12.77 -25.31 16.60
C ALA A 172 14.30 -25.24 16.75
N LEU A 173 14.88 -24.04 16.75
CA LEU A 173 16.32 -23.80 16.94
C LEU A 173 16.70 -23.62 18.41
N GLY A 174 15.73 -23.57 19.33
CA GLY A 174 15.97 -23.23 20.73
C GLY A 174 16.49 -21.80 20.93
N VAL A 175 16.14 -20.88 20.04
CA VAL A 175 16.58 -19.48 20.05
C VAL A 175 15.44 -18.59 20.55
N ALA A 176 15.69 -17.81 21.60
CA ALA A 176 14.72 -16.83 22.07
C ALA A 176 14.76 -15.54 21.23
N LEU A 177 13.58 -15.07 20.82
CA LEU A 177 13.40 -13.78 20.12
C LEU A 177 12.73 -12.76 21.04
N ARG A 178 12.99 -11.47 20.81
CA ARG A 178 12.48 -10.34 21.61
C ARG A 178 11.51 -9.44 20.85
N VAL A 179 10.84 -9.95 19.83
CA VAL A 179 9.90 -9.15 19.04
C VAL A 179 8.70 -8.77 19.90
N GLU A 180 8.54 -7.48 20.18
CA GLU A 180 7.46 -6.96 21.03
C GLU A 180 6.34 -6.31 20.21
N LYS A 181 6.65 -5.81 19.02
CA LYS A 181 5.70 -5.12 18.14
C LYS A 181 5.83 -5.58 16.69
N ALA A 182 4.69 -5.70 16.03
CA ALA A 182 4.61 -6.10 14.63
C ALA A 182 3.60 -5.22 13.89
N PHE A 183 4.03 -4.67 12.75
CA PHE A 183 3.13 -4.10 11.76
C PHE A 183 3.04 -5.05 10.58
N VAL A 184 1.83 -5.49 10.25
CA VAL A 184 1.62 -6.52 9.25
C VAL A 184 0.71 -6.03 8.13
N THR A 185 0.96 -6.47 6.92
CA THR A 185 0.09 -6.16 5.78
C THR A 185 0.22 -7.25 4.72
N ALA A 186 -0.36 -7.00 3.55
CA ALA A 186 -0.31 -7.81 2.36
C ALA A 186 -0.96 -9.21 2.44
N GLU A 187 -1.53 -9.60 3.57
CA GLU A 187 -2.50 -10.69 3.71
C GLU A 187 -3.41 -10.41 4.93
N PRO A 188 -4.57 -11.09 5.05
CA PRO A 188 -5.43 -10.94 6.21
C PRO A 188 -4.73 -11.32 7.52
N LEU A 189 -5.10 -10.64 8.62
CA LEU A 189 -4.71 -11.00 9.98
C LEU A 189 -5.96 -11.52 10.73
N PRO A 190 -6.28 -12.83 10.65
CA PRO A 190 -7.38 -13.39 11.44
C PRO A 190 -7.17 -13.16 12.94
N PRO A 191 -8.24 -12.96 13.73
CA PRO A 191 -8.14 -12.82 15.19
C PRO A 191 -7.35 -13.96 15.86
N SER A 192 -7.51 -15.20 15.37
CA SER A 192 -6.77 -16.36 15.86
C SER A 192 -5.26 -16.27 15.62
N LEU A 193 -4.84 -15.75 14.46
CA LEU A 193 -3.42 -15.53 14.16
C LEU A 193 -2.85 -14.39 15.00
N ARG A 194 -3.60 -13.29 15.17
CA ARG A 194 -3.23 -12.18 16.06
C ARG A 194 -2.98 -12.70 17.49
N ALA A 195 -3.93 -13.45 18.04
CA ALA A 195 -3.82 -14.04 19.37
C ALA A 195 -2.62 -14.99 19.50
N ALA A 196 -2.35 -15.81 18.47
CA ALA A 196 -1.19 -16.72 18.46
C ALA A 196 0.17 -16.00 18.39
N LEU A 197 0.23 -14.82 17.77
CA LEU A 197 1.42 -13.96 17.79
C LEU A 197 1.59 -13.29 19.16
N GLN A 198 0.49 -12.77 19.72
CA GLN A 198 0.48 -12.12 21.03
C GLN A 198 0.85 -13.09 22.16
N SER A 199 0.40 -14.35 22.11
CA SER A 199 0.75 -15.38 23.09
C SER A 199 2.25 -15.71 23.11
N ARG A 200 3.00 -15.31 22.09
CA ARG A 200 4.46 -15.45 22.01
C ARG A 200 5.24 -14.18 22.35
N GLY A 201 4.57 -13.20 22.97
CA GLY A 201 5.20 -11.98 23.48
C GLY A 201 5.18 -10.79 22.52
N VAL A 202 4.59 -10.93 21.33
CA VAL A 202 4.38 -9.80 20.40
C VAL A 202 3.18 -8.98 20.88
N ARG A 203 3.41 -8.11 21.86
CA ARG A 203 2.38 -7.33 22.58
C ARG A 203 1.46 -6.55 21.64
N THR A 204 2.05 -5.88 20.65
CA THR A 204 1.31 -5.09 19.67
C THR A 204 1.41 -5.73 18.30
N VAL A 205 0.27 -6.12 17.73
CA VAL A 205 0.17 -6.59 16.33
C VAL A 205 -0.88 -5.75 15.66
N ARG A 206 -0.46 -4.89 14.72
CA ARG A 206 -1.37 -4.01 13.97
C ARG A 206 -1.30 -4.32 12.50
N GLN A 207 -2.46 -4.27 11.84
CA GLN A 207 -2.57 -4.44 10.42
C GLN A 207 -2.67 -3.10 9.69
N GLY A 208 -2.16 -3.05 8.47
CA GLY A 208 -2.44 -1.96 7.53
C GLY A 208 -2.79 -2.45 6.14
N TYR A 209 -3.16 -1.49 5.30
CA TYR A 209 -3.57 -1.66 3.92
C TYR A 209 -2.91 -0.61 3.03
N GLY A 210 -2.48 -1.07 1.87
CA GLY A 210 -1.81 -0.26 0.88
C GLY A 210 -1.57 -1.06 -0.40
N THR A 211 -1.16 -0.35 -1.44
CA THR A 211 -0.78 -0.94 -2.73
C THR A 211 0.59 -0.45 -3.18
N ALA A 212 1.18 -1.13 -4.17
CA ALA A 212 2.47 -0.73 -4.74
C ALA A 212 2.43 0.68 -5.34
N GLU A 213 1.30 1.05 -5.94
CA GLU A 213 1.12 2.33 -6.63
C GLU A 213 0.84 3.49 -5.67
N CYS A 214 0.17 3.18 -4.56
CA CYS A 214 -0.33 4.20 -3.64
C CYS A 214 0.50 4.31 -2.38
N GLY A 215 1.09 3.24 -1.85
CA GLY A 215 1.61 3.20 -0.47
C GLY A 215 0.49 2.99 0.55
N ASN A 216 0.60 3.61 1.73
CA ASN A 216 -0.37 3.48 2.81
C ASN A 216 -1.73 4.11 2.45
N LEU A 217 -2.80 3.36 2.67
CA LEU A 217 -4.20 3.75 2.46
C LEU A 217 -5.08 3.46 3.69
N GLY A 218 -4.53 2.85 4.74
CA GLY A 218 -5.28 2.42 5.91
C GLY A 218 -4.38 1.75 6.95
N TYR A 219 -4.55 2.08 8.23
CA TYR A 219 -3.86 1.37 9.32
C TYR A 219 -4.69 1.28 10.60
N GLU A 220 -4.52 0.18 11.34
CA GLU A 220 -5.15 0.01 12.65
C GLU A 220 -4.50 0.91 13.72
N CYS A 221 -5.34 1.45 14.61
CA CYS A 221 -4.95 2.06 15.88
C CYS A 221 -5.19 1.09 17.05
N GLU A 222 -5.07 1.55 18.31
CA GLU A 222 -5.33 0.67 19.46
C GLU A 222 -6.77 0.18 19.62
N ALA A 223 -7.75 0.84 18.98
CA ALA A 223 -9.14 0.41 19.02
C ALA A 223 -9.39 -0.88 18.22
N GLU A 224 -8.48 -1.25 17.31
CA GLU A 224 -8.59 -2.45 16.46
C GLU A 224 -9.93 -2.53 15.68
N ASP A 225 -10.48 -1.37 15.35
CA ASP A 225 -11.79 -1.20 14.71
C ASP A 225 -11.61 -0.36 13.44
N GLY A 226 -11.52 -1.02 12.29
CA GLY A 226 -11.23 -0.39 11.01
C GLY A 226 -9.81 0.18 10.89
N TRP A 227 -9.56 0.86 9.78
CA TRP A 227 -8.25 1.35 9.36
C TRP A 227 -8.28 2.84 9.08
N HIS A 228 -7.57 3.63 9.88
CA HIS A 228 -7.41 5.08 9.68
C HIS A 228 -6.74 5.36 8.33
N ILE A 229 -7.35 6.25 7.55
CA ILE A 229 -6.81 6.76 6.30
C ILE A 229 -5.76 7.85 6.63
N PRO A 230 -4.55 7.82 6.02
CA PRO A 230 -3.55 8.88 6.21
C PRO A 230 -4.07 10.26 5.75
N GLU A 231 -3.63 11.33 6.40
CA GLU A 231 -4.14 12.70 6.17
C GLU A 231 -3.79 13.27 4.77
N ASP A 232 -2.72 12.78 4.17
CA ASP A 232 -2.15 13.24 2.90
C ASP A 232 -2.52 12.33 1.72
N VAL A 233 -3.66 11.64 1.82
CA VAL A 233 -4.31 10.92 0.72
C VAL A 233 -5.83 11.09 0.79
N LEU A 234 -6.48 11.24 -0.36
CA LEU A 234 -7.93 11.24 -0.43
C LEU A 234 -8.39 9.85 -0.87
N VAL A 235 -9.19 9.21 -0.04
CA VAL A 235 -9.82 7.91 -0.33
C VAL A 235 -11.33 8.09 -0.40
N GLN A 236 -11.91 7.62 -1.49
CA GLN A 236 -13.35 7.53 -1.69
C GLN A 236 -13.72 6.05 -1.84
N ILE A 237 -14.89 5.67 -1.31
CA ILE A 237 -15.50 4.37 -1.64
C ILE A 237 -16.51 4.64 -2.75
N CYS A 238 -16.38 3.95 -3.87
CA CYS A 238 -17.16 4.24 -5.07
C CYS A 238 -17.86 3.01 -5.63
N ASP A 239 -19.03 3.22 -6.22
CA ASP A 239 -19.74 2.17 -6.94
C ASP A 239 -18.90 1.69 -8.13
N ILE A 240 -18.78 0.37 -8.25
CA ILE A 240 -17.87 -0.28 -9.21
C ILE A 240 -18.28 -0.08 -10.68
N ASN A 241 -19.55 0.26 -10.92
CA ASN A 241 -20.10 0.40 -12.27
C ASN A 241 -20.09 1.86 -12.72
N THR A 242 -20.46 2.77 -11.83
CA THR A 242 -20.65 4.20 -12.11
C THR A 242 -19.44 5.05 -11.74
N GLY A 243 -18.57 4.56 -10.85
CA GLY A 243 -17.44 5.32 -10.30
C GLY A 243 -17.84 6.44 -9.33
N GLN A 244 -19.14 6.57 -8.99
CA GLN A 244 -19.61 7.61 -8.08
C GLN A 244 -19.39 7.23 -6.62
N PRO A 245 -19.08 8.18 -5.72
CA PRO A 245 -18.92 7.90 -4.30
C PRO A 245 -20.19 7.35 -3.66
N LEU A 246 -20.02 6.41 -2.74
CA LEU A 246 -21.07 5.81 -1.94
C LEU A 246 -21.15 6.45 -0.54
N PRO A 247 -22.32 6.44 0.11
CA PRO A 247 -22.47 6.83 1.51
C PRO A 247 -21.60 5.98 2.47
N PRO A 248 -21.25 6.51 3.65
CA PRO A 248 -20.60 5.71 4.69
C PRO A 248 -21.37 4.43 5.03
N GLY A 249 -20.65 3.33 5.27
CA GLY A 249 -21.20 2.00 5.53
C GLY A 249 -21.51 1.17 4.27
N GLU A 250 -21.61 1.77 3.09
CA GLU A 250 -21.84 1.03 1.84
C GLU A 250 -20.53 0.52 1.22
N THR A 251 -20.53 -0.74 0.81
CA THR A 251 -19.37 -1.40 0.18
C THR A 251 -19.21 -0.95 -1.27
N GLY A 252 -18.00 -0.53 -1.62
CA GLY A 252 -17.59 -0.19 -2.99
C GLY A 252 -16.09 -0.33 -3.19
N GLU A 253 -15.61 0.05 -4.37
CA GLU A 253 -14.19 0.08 -4.69
C GLU A 253 -13.47 1.22 -3.97
N VAL A 254 -12.29 0.93 -3.43
CA VAL A 254 -11.38 1.93 -2.90
C VAL A 254 -10.77 2.72 -4.05
N VAL A 255 -11.15 3.99 -4.17
CA VAL A 255 -10.64 4.93 -5.18
C VAL A 255 -9.80 6.01 -4.52
N VAL A 256 -8.60 6.22 -5.05
CA VAL A 256 -7.54 7.01 -4.40
C VAL A 256 -7.17 8.22 -5.25
N THR A 257 -6.93 9.36 -4.59
CA THR A 257 -6.22 10.51 -5.14
C THR A 257 -5.00 10.84 -4.27
N LEU A 258 -3.81 10.75 -4.87
CA LEU A 258 -2.53 11.01 -4.20
C LEU A 258 -2.14 12.48 -4.27
N PHE A 259 -1.51 13.00 -3.22
CA PHE A 259 -1.06 14.40 -3.13
C PHE A 259 0.45 14.54 -3.30
N HIS A 260 0.95 14.06 -4.44
CA HIS A 260 2.38 14.10 -4.79
C HIS A 260 2.59 14.90 -6.07
N ARG A 261 3.58 15.79 -6.05
CA ARG A 261 3.79 16.75 -7.14
C ARG A 261 4.40 16.07 -8.37
N GLU A 262 5.36 15.19 -8.14
CA GLU A 262 6.17 14.51 -9.15
C GLU A 262 5.40 13.39 -9.85
N TYR A 263 4.54 12.68 -9.12
CA TYR A 263 3.72 11.59 -9.65
C TYR A 263 2.48 11.41 -8.78
N ALA A 264 1.30 11.65 -9.36
CA ALA A 264 0.05 11.42 -8.64
C ALA A 264 -0.96 10.71 -9.53
N LEU A 265 -1.53 9.64 -8.95
CA LEU A 265 -2.72 9.00 -9.48
C LEU A 265 -3.93 9.71 -8.88
N VAL A 266 -4.75 10.31 -9.74
CA VAL A 266 -6.00 11.00 -9.38
C VAL A 266 -7.17 10.08 -9.71
N ARG A 267 -8.06 9.80 -8.75
CA ARG A 267 -9.18 8.86 -8.93
C ARG A 267 -8.75 7.50 -9.52
N PHE A 268 -7.79 6.85 -8.87
CA PHE A 268 -7.32 5.51 -9.21
C PHE A 268 -8.02 4.43 -8.38
N GLY A 269 -8.69 3.50 -9.04
CA GLY A 269 -9.33 2.35 -8.42
C GLY A 269 -8.32 1.24 -8.13
N THR A 270 -8.19 0.84 -6.86
CA THR A 270 -7.21 -0.17 -6.45
C THR A 270 -7.62 -1.60 -6.83
N GLY A 271 -8.88 -1.79 -7.21
CA GLY A 271 -9.54 -3.08 -7.35
C GLY A 271 -9.89 -3.75 -6.02
N ASP A 272 -9.66 -3.12 -4.86
CA ASP A 272 -10.06 -3.65 -3.55
C ASP A 272 -11.40 -3.06 -3.09
N LEU A 273 -12.20 -3.86 -2.38
CA LEU A 273 -13.49 -3.46 -1.84
C LEU A 273 -13.38 -3.13 -0.35
N SER A 274 -14.04 -2.04 0.05
CA SER A 274 -14.18 -1.63 1.45
C SER A 274 -15.41 -0.72 1.61
N ALA A 275 -15.60 -0.17 2.80
CA ALA A 275 -16.61 0.83 3.14
C ALA A 275 -16.00 1.87 4.09
N ILE A 276 -16.50 3.11 4.07
CA ILE A 276 -16.13 4.10 5.07
C ILE A 276 -16.84 3.74 6.38
N HIS A 277 -16.08 3.71 7.48
CA HIS A 277 -16.62 3.51 8.81
C HIS A 277 -17.54 4.68 9.18
N PRO A 278 -18.82 4.43 9.53
CA PRO A 278 -19.78 5.52 9.77
C PRO A 278 -19.55 6.25 11.10
N GLU A 279 -18.90 5.59 12.07
CA GLU A 279 -18.66 6.14 13.41
C GLU A 279 -17.22 6.64 13.58
N ALA A 280 -17.06 7.69 14.39
CA ALA A 280 -15.76 8.19 14.82
C ALA A 280 -15.00 7.14 15.64
N CYS A 281 -13.67 7.16 15.57
CA CYS A 281 -12.85 6.22 16.33
C CYS A 281 -12.78 6.60 17.81
N THR A 282 -12.79 5.59 18.68
CA THR A 282 -12.57 5.76 20.12
C THR A 282 -11.12 6.07 20.51
N CYS A 283 -10.14 5.95 19.59
CA CYS A 283 -8.74 6.30 19.85
C CYS A 283 -8.47 7.82 19.85
N GLY A 284 -9.45 8.64 19.42
CA GLY A 284 -9.33 10.09 19.38
C GLY A 284 -8.74 10.67 18.09
N LEU A 285 -8.26 9.84 17.15
CA LEU A 285 -7.94 10.31 15.79
C LEU A 285 -9.23 10.59 15.01
N GLU A 286 -9.28 11.76 14.36
CA GLU A 286 -10.45 12.23 13.59
C GLU A 286 -10.39 11.81 12.11
N THR A 287 -9.32 11.14 11.68
CA THR A 287 -9.22 10.71 10.29
C THR A 287 -10.28 9.66 9.95
N PRO A 288 -10.88 9.71 8.75
CA PRO A 288 -11.82 8.68 8.31
C PRO A 288 -11.19 7.28 8.39
N ARG A 289 -12.03 6.28 8.64
CA ARG A 289 -11.59 4.87 8.70
C ARG A 289 -12.21 4.07 7.56
N LEU A 290 -11.45 3.14 7.00
CA LEU A 290 -11.99 2.03 6.21
C LEU A 290 -12.47 0.93 7.18
N MET A 291 -13.53 0.20 6.84
CA MET A 291 -14.00 -0.94 7.63
C MET A 291 -13.06 -2.17 7.55
N GLY A 292 -12.00 -2.09 6.75
CA GLY A 292 -11.12 -3.22 6.45
C GLY A 292 -11.30 -3.70 5.00
N TRP A 293 -10.61 -4.78 4.65
CA TRP A 293 -10.71 -5.38 3.31
C TRP A 293 -11.93 -6.30 3.23
N GLN A 294 -12.77 -6.10 2.21
CA GLN A 294 -14.03 -6.82 2.03
C GLN A 294 -14.08 -7.66 0.74
N GLY A 295 -13.02 -7.65 -0.06
CA GLY A 295 -12.95 -8.38 -1.31
C GLY A 295 -12.18 -7.63 -2.39
N ARG A 296 -12.27 -8.13 -3.62
CA ARG A 296 -11.73 -7.47 -4.81
C ARG A 296 -12.76 -7.39 -5.93
N VAL A 297 -12.64 -6.34 -6.72
CA VAL A 297 -13.24 -6.23 -8.04
C VAL A 297 -12.34 -6.96 -9.03
N GLY A 298 -12.93 -7.80 -9.89
CA GLY A 298 -12.20 -8.59 -10.89
C GLY A 298 -11.65 -9.91 -10.37
N GLU A 299 -10.89 -10.61 -11.21
CA GLU A 299 -10.46 -12.01 -10.99
C GLU A 299 -9.06 -12.16 -10.37
N ALA A 300 -8.37 -11.05 -10.02
CA ALA A 300 -7.00 -11.11 -9.51
C ALA A 300 -6.93 -11.68 -8.08
N VAL A 301 -6.02 -12.63 -7.86
CA VAL A 301 -5.82 -13.30 -6.56
C VAL A 301 -4.47 -12.94 -5.95
N LYS A 302 -4.41 -12.88 -4.61
CA LYS A 302 -3.18 -12.58 -3.88
C LYS A 302 -2.52 -13.88 -3.40
N VAL A 303 -1.26 -14.08 -3.80
CA VAL A 303 -0.47 -15.26 -3.40
C VAL A 303 0.87 -14.79 -2.87
N ARG A 304 1.16 -15.12 -1.60
CA ARG A 304 2.42 -14.75 -0.91
C ARG A 304 2.76 -13.26 -1.03
N GLY A 305 1.76 -12.39 -0.80
CA GLY A 305 1.93 -10.95 -0.83
C GLY A 305 1.94 -10.30 -2.22
N MET A 306 1.94 -11.09 -3.31
CA MET A 306 1.92 -10.58 -4.69
C MET A 306 0.57 -10.80 -5.38
N PHE A 307 0.22 -9.94 -6.32
CA PHE A 307 -0.97 -10.11 -7.15
C PHE A 307 -0.67 -10.95 -8.39
N LEU A 308 -1.54 -11.93 -8.64
CA LEU A 308 -1.56 -12.74 -9.86
C LEU A 308 -2.87 -12.44 -10.60
N HIS A 309 -2.75 -11.95 -11.83
CA HIS A 309 -3.91 -11.69 -12.69
C HIS A 309 -4.16 -12.89 -13.63
N PRO A 310 -5.40 -13.37 -13.80
CA PRO A 310 -5.70 -14.46 -14.72
C PRO A 310 -5.26 -14.21 -16.16
N ARG A 311 -5.23 -12.94 -16.60
CA ARG A 311 -4.63 -12.54 -17.89
C ARG A 311 -3.15 -12.96 -18.01
N GLN A 312 -2.36 -12.80 -16.95
CA GLN A 312 -0.95 -13.19 -16.93
C GLN A 312 -0.80 -14.70 -16.99
N LEU A 313 -1.66 -15.42 -16.26
CA LEU A 313 -1.69 -16.87 -16.30
C LEU A 313 -2.08 -17.37 -17.70
N ARG A 314 -3.12 -16.81 -18.33
CA ARG A 314 -3.52 -17.13 -19.70
C ARG A 314 -2.41 -16.83 -20.71
N GLY A 315 -1.75 -15.68 -20.60
CA GLY A 315 -0.61 -15.32 -21.47
C GLY A 315 0.59 -16.27 -21.30
N LEU A 316 0.84 -16.77 -20.08
CA LEU A 316 1.85 -17.78 -19.83
C LEU A 316 1.42 -19.17 -20.37
N MET A 317 0.20 -19.60 -20.06
CA MET A 317 -0.37 -20.89 -20.52
C MET A 317 -0.41 -20.97 -22.04
N ALA A 318 -0.72 -19.88 -22.74
CA ALA A 318 -0.71 -19.83 -24.21
C ALA A 318 0.67 -20.14 -24.82
N ARG A 319 1.77 -20.07 -24.04
CA ARG A 319 3.12 -20.46 -24.47
C ARG A 319 3.39 -21.95 -24.35
N PHE A 320 2.49 -22.71 -23.71
CA PHE A 320 2.61 -24.15 -23.45
C PHE A 320 1.34 -24.85 -23.95
N PRO A 321 1.30 -25.26 -25.24
CA PRO A 321 0.11 -25.84 -25.87
C PRO A 321 -0.43 -27.10 -25.18
N GLU A 322 0.39 -27.77 -24.37
CA GLU A 322 0.04 -28.98 -23.62
C GLU A 322 -0.81 -28.68 -22.36
N VAL A 323 -0.91 -27.42 -21.96
CA VAL A 323 -1.70 -26.96 -20.81
C VAL A 323 -3.04 -26.42 -21.32
N THR A 324 -4.08 -27.25 -21.26
CA THR A 324 -5.48 -26.90 -21.55
C THR A 324 -6.18 -26.24 -20.38
#